data_AF-A0A7V9GWC2-F1
#
_entry.id   AF-A0A7V9GWC2-F1
#
_cell.length_a   1.000
_cell.length_b   1.000
_cell.length_c   1.000
_cell.angle_alpha   90.00
_cell.angle_beta   90.00
_cell.angle_gamma   90.00
#
_symmetry.space_group_name_H-M   'P 1'
#
loop_
_entity.id
_entity.type
_entity.pdbx_description
1 polymer ?
#
loop_
_entity_poly.entity_id
_entity_poly.type
_entity_poly.pdbx_seq_one_letter_code
_entity_poly.pdbx_strand_id
1 'polypeptide(L)'
;MGAWELPAALAQRLSADPKMAGWVTRLPQTAGTLANRRRLRSDGSAWSGVNSAVWPVTAADGEPLALKVSVPHPGAVAEPLATGGTMQQQAKTQTPR
;
A
#
# COMPACT_ATOMS: atom_id res chain seq x y z
N MET A 1 -15.21 -9.15 4.18
CA MET A 1 -14.34 -8.08 3.63
C MET A 1 -13.00 -8.22 4.34
N GLY A 2 -11.92 -8.47 3.60
CA GLY A 2 -10.58 -8.55 4.21
C GLY A 2 -10.23 -7.19 4.82
N ALA A 3 -9.67 -7.21 6.04
CA ALA A 3 -9.29 -5.98 6.72
C ALA A 3 -8.09 -5.36 6.00
N TRP A 4 -8.26 -4.16 5.42
CA TRP A 4 -7.17 -3.38 4.82
C TRP A 4 -6.38 -2.69 5.92
N GLU A 5 -5.73 -3.49 6.76
CA GLU A 5 -5.03 -2.99 7.92
C GLU A 5 -3.83 -2.14 7.50
N LEU A 6 -3.69 -1.02 8.20
CA LEU A 6 -2.59 -0.09 7.99
C LEU A 6 -1.36 -0.59 8.75
N PRO A 7 -0.17 -0.66 8.12
CA PRO A 7 1.06 -0.96 8.85
C PRO A 7 1.31 0.08 9.95
N ALA A 8 1.46 -0.38 11.19
CA ALA A 8 1.63 0.49 12.36
C ALA A 8 2.83 1.45 12.21
N ALA A 9 3.92 1.02 11.56
CA ALA A 9 5.09 1.85 11.30
C ALA A 9 4.80 3.03 10.35
N LEU A 10 3.94 2.82 9.35
CA LEU A 10 3.49 3.89 8.46
C LEU A 10 2.55 4.86 9.19
N ALA A 11 1.63 4.31 9.98
CA ALA A 11 0.70 5.08 10.79
C ALA A 11 1.44 6.03 11.73
N GLN A 12 2.39 5.51 12.51
CA GLN A 12 3.19 6.29 13.45
C GLN A 12 3.99 7.40 12.75
N ARG A 13 4.63 7.07 11.64
CA ARG A 13 5.50 8.02 10.94
C ARG A 13 4.74 9.16 10.27
N LEU A 14 3.62 8.85 9.63
CA LEU A 14 2.86 9.86 8.88
C LEU A 14 1.85 10.62 9.74
N SER A 15 1.42 10.06 10.87
CA SER A 15 0.52 10.80 11.78
C SER A 15 1.23 11.90 12.57
N ALA A 16 2.57 11.93 12.55
CA ALA A 16 3.36 13.03 13.13
C ALA A 16 3.18 14.35 12.36
N ASP A 17 2.79 14.30 11.09
CA ASP A 17 2.40 15.48 10.31
C ASP A 17 0.86 15.62 10.31
N PRO A 18 0.29 16.71 10.87
CA PRO A 18 -1.15 16.95 10.89
C PRO A 18 -1.79 16.97 9.49
N LYS A 19 -1.05 17.38 8.45
CA LYS A 19 -1.54 17.37 7.06
C LYS A 19 -1.73 15.94 6.54
N MET A 20 -0.92 15.02 7.07
CA MET A 20 -0.88 13.62 6.67
C MET A 20 -1.79 12.73 7.52
N ALA A 21 -2.05 13.09 8.77
CA ALA A 21 -2.94 12.34 9.66
C ALA A 21 -4.30 12.04 9.02
N GLY A 22 -4.94 13.03 8.38
CA GLY A 22 -6.22 12.84 7.69
C GLY A 22 -6.15 11.96 6.44
N TRP A 23 -4.98 11.84 5.81
CA TRP A 23 -4.75 10.86 4.74
C TRP A 23 -4.57 9.45 5.31
N VAL A 24 -3.76 9.32 6.35
CA VAL A 24 -3.47 8.04 7.03
C VAL A 24 -4.76 7.38 7.52
N THR A 25 -5.65 8.13 8.17
CA THR A 25 -6.95 7.63 8.65
C THR A 25 -7.85 7.11 7.51
N ARG A 26 -7.76 7.69 6.32
CA ARG A 26 -8.57 7.29 5.15
C ARG A 26 -7.93 6.18 4.32
N LEU A 27 -6.71 5.77 4.64
CA LEU A 27 -5.95 4.85 3.81
C LEU A 27 -6.58 3.44 3.73
N PRO A 28 -7.02 2.82 4.84
CA PRO A 28 -7.73 1.53 4.79
C PRO A 28 -8.97 1.55 3.88
N GLN A 29 -9.78 2.60 3.98
CA GLN A 29 -10.97 2.76 3.16
C GLN A 29 -10.62 2.96 1.67
N THR A 30 -9.56 3.73 1.40
CA THR A 30 -9.06 3.96 0.04
C THR A 30 -8.59 2.65 -0.59
N ALA A 31 -7.80 1.85 0.13
CA ALA A 31 -7.34 0.53 -0.31
C ALA A 31 -8.52 -0.40 -0.62
N GLY A 32 -9.50 -0.49 0.28
CA GLY A 32 -10.69 -1.31 0.05
C GLY A 32 -11.54 -0.87 -1.13
N THR A 33 -11.66 0.43 -1.36
CA THR A 33 -12.37 0.97 -2.52
C THR A 33 -11.65 0.62 -3.83
N LEU A 34 -10.33 0.78 -3.88
CA LEU A 34 -9.51 0.45 -5.05
C LEU A 34 -9.53 -1.06 -5.33
N ALA A 35 -9.39 -1.87 -4.29
CA ALA A 35 -9.44 -3.32 -4.40
C ALA A 35 -10.80 -3.79 -4.94
N ASN A 36 -11.90 -3.25 -4.41
CA ASN A 36 -13.24 -3.61 -4.89
C ASN A 36 -13.44 -3.23 -6.37
N ARG A 37 -13.01 -2.02 -6.77
CA ARG A 37 -13.08 -1.57 -8.18
C ARG A 37 -12.32 -2.48 -9.13
N ARG A 38 -11.24 -3.10 -8.67
CA ARG A 38 -10.36 -3.99 -9.46
C ARG A 38 -10.62 -5.48 -9.20
N ARG A 39 -11.64 -5.83 -8.39
CA ARG A 39 -11.96 -7.22 -7.98
C ARG A 39 -10.77 -7.95 -7.31
N LEU A 40 -9.98 -7.22 -6.54
CA LEU A 40 -8.82 -7.73 -5.81
C LEU A 40 -9.25 -8.25 -4.43
N ARG A 41 -8.59 -9.31 -3.96
CA ARG A 41 -8.74 -9.87 -2.61
C ARG A 41 -7.43 -9.68 -1.85
N SER A 42 -7.50 -9.32 -0.57
CA SER A 42 -6.30 -9.24 0.28
C SER A 42 -5.68 -10.61 0.49
N ASP A 43 -4.37 -10.72 0.35
CA ASP A 43 -3.60 -11.97 0.45
C ASP A 43 -2.54 -11.88 1.57
N GLY A 44 -2.99 -11.53 2.77
CA GLY A 44 -2.15 -11.43 3.96
C GLY A 44 -1.82 -9.99 4.39
N SER A 45 -0.77 -9.88 5.21
CA SER A 45 -0.43 -8.66 5.93
C SER A 45 0.19 -7.59 5.03
N ALA A 46 -0.19 -6.35 5.28
CA ALA A 46 0.35 -5.19 4.59
C ALA A 46 1.81 -4.90 4.98
N TRP A 47 2.57 -4.35 4.03
CA TRP A 47 3.89 -3.78 4.24
C TRP A 47 3.87 -2.27 4.03
N SER A 48 4.90 -1.58 4.53
CA SER A 48 5.06 -0.15 4.33
C SER A 48 6.41 0.19 3.74
N GLY A 49 6.40 1.03 2.71
CA GLY A 49 7.56 1.78 2.26
C GLY A 49 7.65 3.14 2.95
N VAL A 50 8.56 4.00 2.48
CA VAL A 50 8.74 5.35 3.04
C VAL A 50 7.44 6.16 2.90
N ASN A 51 6.82 6.25 1.73
CA ASN A 51 5.60 7.08 1.58
C ASN A 51 4.44 6.27 1.01
N SER A 52 4.35 4.98 1.36
CA SER A 52 3.32 4.11 0.80
C SER A 52 2.99 2.92 1.70
N ALA A 53 1.74 2.48 1.63
CA ALA A 53 1.32 1.15 2.08
C ALA A 53 1.22 0.22 0.86
N VAL A 54 1.54 -1.05 1.08
CA VAL A 54 1.50 -2.10 0.06
C VAL A 54 0.76 -3.29 0.64
N TRP A 55 -0.31 -3.73 0.00
CA TRP A 55 -1.01 -4.96 0.37
C TRP A 55 -0.70 -6.05 -0.67
N PRO A 56 -0.31 -7.26 -0.24
CA PRO A 56 -0.40 -8.42 -1.11
C PRO A 56 -1.88 -8.65 -1.45
N VAL A 57 -2.18 -8.88 -2.72
CA VAL A 57 -3.54 -9.08 -3.20
C VAL A 57 -3.59 -10.13 -4.30
N THR A 58 -4.72 -10.78 -4.46
CA THR A 58 -4.98 -11.73 -5.56
C THR A 58 -6.06 -11.15 -6.48
N ALA A 59 -5.83 -11.22 -7.79
CA ALA A 59 -6.82 -10.86 -8.80
C ALA A 59 -7.91 -11.93 -8.94
N ALA A 60 -8.96 -11.60 -9.71
CA ALA A 60 -10.11 -12.48 -9.89
C ALA A 60 -9.78 -13.78 -10.64
N ASP A 61 -8.73 -13.78 -11.44
CA ASP A 61 -8.16 -14.93 -12.16
C ASP A 61 -7.17 -15.73 -11.32
N GLY A 62 -6.91 -15.31 -10.08
CA GLY A 62 -5.95 -15.96 -9.19
C GLY A 62 -4.52 -15.40 -9.28
N GLU A 63 -4.25 -14.38 -10.10
CA GLU A 63 -2.91 -13.81 -10.21
C GLU A 63 -2.50 -13.07 -8.91
N PRO A 64 -1.34 -13.38 -8.31
CA PRO A 64 -0.81 -12.63 -7.18
C PRO A 64 -0.25 -11.28 -7.64
N LEU A 65 -0.71 -10.21 -7.00
CA LEU A 65 -0.38 -8.81 -7.29
C LEU A 65 -0.04 -8.06 -5.98
N ALA A 66 0.34 -6.79 -6.14
CA ALA A 66 0.49 -5.86 -5.03
C ALA A 66 -0.37 -4.60 -5.25
N LEU A 67 -1.19 -4.25 -4.26
CA LEU A 67 -1.88 -2.96 -4.22
C LEU A 67 -1.02 -1.96 -3.45
N LYS A 68 -0.43 -0.99 -4.14
CA LYS A 68 0.35 0.10 -3.53
C LYS A 68 -0.46 1.38 -3.50
N VAL A 69 -0.58 1.99 -2.32
CA VAL A 69 -1.17 3.33 -2.15
C VAL A 69 -0.14 4.25 -1.54
N SER A 70 0.24 5.29 -2.29
CA SER A 70 1.24 6.27 -1.89
C SER A 70 0.61 7.56 -1.38
N VAL A 71 1.37 8.29 -0.56
CA VAL A 71 1.03 9.65 -0.11
C VAL A 71 0.73 10.54 -1.33
N PRO A 72 -0.34 11.35 -1.30
CA PRO A 72 -0.66 12.28 -2.37
C PRO A 72 0.48 13.28 -2.54
N HIS A 73 1.05 13.32 -3.74
CA HIS A 73 2.05 14.30 -4.14
C HIS A 73 1.44 15.17 -5.25
N PRO A 74 1.64 16.50 -5.25
CA PRO A 74 1.06 17.40 -6.26
C PRO A 74 1.48 17.09 -7.72
N GLY A 75 2.45 16.21 -7.94
CA GLY A 75 2.86 15.71 -9.27
C GLY A 75 2.47 14.26 -9.55
N ALA A 76 1.80 13.57 -8.63
CA ALA A 76 1.36 12.19 -8.81
C ALA A 76 -0.12 12.18 -9.22
N VAL A 77 -0.39 12.23 -10.53
CA VAL A 77 -1.65 11.71 -11.06
C VAL A 77 -1.62 10.21 -10.79
N ALA A 78 -2.27 9.79 -9.71
CA ALA A 78 -2.25 8.40 -9.25
C ALA A 78 -3.04 7.52 -10.21
N GLU A 79 -2.41 7.08 -11.29
CA GLU A 79 -2.83 5.87 -11.98
C GLU A 79 -2.40 4.68 -11.09
N PRO A 80 -3.34 3.89 -10.53
CA PRO A 80 -2.98 2.72 -9.74
C PRO A 80 -2.33 1.68 -10.66
N LEU A 81 -1.00 1.69 -10.69
CA LEU A 81 -0.17 0.67 -11.33
C LEU A 81 -0.18 -0.59 -10.44
N ALA A 82 -0.96 -1.60 -10.84
CA ALA A 82 -0.76 -2.97 -10.40
C ALA A 82 0.38 -3.54 -11.23
N THR A 83 1.55 -3.77 -10.62
CA THR A 83 2.67 -4.44 -11.30
C THR A 83 2.58 -5.92 -10.99
N GLY A 84 2.25 -6.73 -11.99
CA GLY A 84 2.39 -8.19 -11.93
C GLY A 84 3.88 -8.54 -12.00
N GLY A 85 4.36 -9.23 -10.98
CA GLY A 85 5.75 -9.63 -10.87
C GLY A 85 6.03 -10.24 -9.51
N THR A 86 6.55 -11.46 -9.51
CA THR A 86 6.97 -12.25 -8.35
C THR A 86 7.64 -11.34 -7.32
N MET A 87 7.09 -11.27 -6.10
CA MET A 87 7.68 -10.52 -4.98
C MET A 87 9.03 -11.12 -4.59
N GLN A 88 10.09 -10.81 -5.34
CA GLN A 88 11.45 -10.95 -4.86
C GLN A 88 11.76 -9.77 -3.96
N GLN A 89 11.85 -10.04 -2.66
CA GLN A 89 12.39 -9.11 -1.67
C GLN A 89 13.80 -8.68 -2.10
N GLN A 90 13.96 -7.47 -2.64
CA GLN A 90 15.28 -6.85 -2.68
C GLN A 90 15.58 -6.27 -1.30
N ALA A 91 16.23 -7.06 -0.46
CA ALA A 91 16.97 -6.57 0.68
C ALA A 91 18.11 -5.68 0.16
N LYS A 92 17.93 -4.35 0.21
CA LYS A 92 19.07 -3.42 0.05
C LYS A 92 19.83 -3.39 1.37
N THR A 93 20.95 -4.10 1.39
CA THR A 93 22.02 -3.97 2.38
C THR A 93 22.41 -2.49 2.48
N GLN A 94 22.16 -1.88 3.63
CA GLN A 94 22.63 -0.54 3.94
C GLN A 94 24.06 -0.67 4.49
N THR A 95 25.04 -0.28 3.68
CA THR A 95 26.45 -0.19 4.09
C THR A 95 26.60 0.91 5.13
N PRO A 96 27.17 0.64 6.33
CA PRO A 96 27.52 1.68 7.26
C PRO A 96 28.72 2.47 6.74
N ARG A 97 28.66 3.79 6.87
CA ARG A 97 29.80 4.70 6.68
C ARG A 97 30.59 4.82 7.98
#